data_AF-A0A392QDN3-F1
#
_entry.id   AF-A0A392QDN3-F1
#
_cell.length_a   1.000
_cell.length_b   1.000
_cell.length_c   1.000
_cell.angle_alpha   90.00
_cell.angle_beta   90.00
_cell.angle_gamma   90.00
#
_symmetry.space_group_name_H-M   'P 1'
#
loop_
_entity.id
_entity.type
_entity.pdbx_description
1 polymer ?
#
loop_
_entity_poly.entity_id
_entity_poly.type
_entity_poly.pdbx_seq_one_letter_code
_entity_poly.pdbx_strand_id
1 'polypeptide(L)'
;ERTVASLISLGAAPGALTDPCPQHPSGRTPADLASANGHKGIAGYLAESFLSAQLESIDLKRGAGESFGTKVVQRVQEQNTAQLNNEGISHELSLKDSLAAVCNATQAAARIHQVFRVQSFQRKQQKEYVDEKFGISDEQALSLIAVNAKSHKSGQRDEPVHVAATRIQN
;
A
#
# COMPACT_ATOMS: atom_id res chain seq x y z
N GLU A 1 -15.06 31.21 17.70
CA GLU A 1 -14.26 30.21 16.95
C GLU A 1 -12.93 29.91 17.62
N ARG A 2 -12.02 30.89 17.81
CA ARG A 2 -10.67 30.69 18.39
C ARG A 2 -10.65 29.91 19.71
N THR A 3 -11.55 30.21 20.65
CA THR A 3 -11.63 29.51 21.94
C THR A 3 -11.93 28.02 21.78
N VAL A 4 -12.80 27.65 20.84
CA VAL A 4 -13.14 26.25 20.57
C VAL A 4 -11.93 25.50 20.05
N ALA A 5 -11.21 26.09 19.09
CA ALA A 5 -9.96 25.52 18.58
C ALA A 5 -8.89 25.36 19.68
N SER A 6 -8.70 26.38 20.52
CA SER A 6 -7.78 26.30 21.66
C SER A 6 -8.12 25.17 22.63
N LEU A 7 -9.42 24.95 22.92
CA LEU A 7 -9.87 23.89 23.82
C LEU A 7 -9.61 22.50 23.21
N ILE A 8 -9.88 22.32 21.92
CA ILE A 8 -9.57 21.06 21.22
C ILE A 8 -8.06 20.80 21.22
N SER A 9 -7.23 21.81 20.98
CA SER A 9 -5.76 21.67 21.07
C SER A 9 -5.25 21.32 22.48
N LEU A 10 -5.98 21.72 23.52
CA LEU A 10 -5.70 21.34 24.91
C LEU A 10 -6.21 19.93 25.27
N GLY A 11 -6.75 19.19 24.30
CA GLY A 11 -7.23 17.82 24.49
C GLY A 11 -8.69 17.72 24.91
N ALA A 12 -9.49 18.77 24.76
CA ALA A 12 -10.94 18.66 24.97
C ALA A 12 -11.54 17.67 23.97
N ALA A 13 -12.35 16.72 24.46
CA ALA A 13 -12.96 15.71 23.61
C ALA A 13 -14.10 16.32 22.77
N PRO A 14 -13.97 16.40 21.43
CA PRO A 14 -15.00 16.97 20.55
C PRO A 14 -16.30 16.14 20.52
N GLY A 15 -16.25 14.89 20.97
CA GLY A 15 -17.39 13.98 21.07
C GLY A 15 -18.07 13.92 22.43
N ALA A 16 -17.67 14.76 23.39
CA ALA A 16 -18.24 14.74 24.73
C ALA A 16 -19.72 15.14 24.70
N LEU A 17 -20.60 14.26 25.19
CA LEU A 17 -22.02 14.53 25.28
C LEU A 17 -22.34 15.43 26.47
N THR A 18 -23.35 16.29 26.31
CA THR A 18 -23.89 17.06 27.42
C THR A 18 -24.69 16.20 28.40
N ASP A 19 -24.91 16.73 29.60
CA ASP A 19 -25.78 16.12 30.59
C ASP A 19 -27.18 15.87 29.99
N PRO A 20 -27.73 14.64 30.11
CA PRO A 20 -29.08 14.32 29.69
C PRO A 20 -30.13 15.26 30.28
N CYS A 21 -31.06 15.72 29.45
CA CYS A 21 -32.19 16.52 29.90
C CYS A 21 -33.51 15.97 29.33
N PRO A 22 -34.68 16.34 29.86
CA PRO A 22 -35.96 15.81 29.37
C PRO A 22 -36.20 16.03 27.86
N GLN A 23 -35.55 17.03 27.27
CA GLN A 23 -35.61 17.32 25.83
C GLN A 23 -34.62 16.48 25.01
N HIS A 24 -33.50 16.07 25.61
CA HIS A 24 -32.41 15.30 25.01
C HIS A 24 -31.93 14.22 25.99
N PRO A 25 -32.67 13.10 26.11
CA PRO A 25 -32.37 12.06 27.10
C PRO A 25 -31.04 11.33 26.86
N SER A 26 -30.49 11.44 25.65
CA SER A 26 -29.17 10.90 25.30
C SER A 26 -28.05 11.95 25.33
N GLY A 27 -28.33 13.17 25.80
CA GLY A 27 -27.43 14.31 25.66
C GLY A 27 -27.33 14.82 24.22
N ARG A 28 -26.52 15.86 24.02
CA ARG A 28 -26.22 16.43 22.70
C ARG A 28 -24.72 16.53 22.47
N THR A 29 -24.31 16.40 21.21
CA THR A 29 -22.92 16.65 20.86
C THR A 29 -22.63 18.15 20.83
N PRO A 30 -21.35 18.56 21.00
CA PRO A 30 -20.95 19.96 20.87
C PRO A 30 -21.25 20.52 19.47
N ALA A 31 -21.14 19.68 18.43
CA ALA A 31 -21.47 20.03 17.05
C ALA A 31 -22.98 20.32 16.88
N ASP A 32 -23.85 19.48 17.47
CA ASP A 32 -25.30 19.67 17.42
C ASP A 32 -25.73 20.95 18.15
N LEU A 33 -25.09 21.24 19.31
CA LEU A 33 -25.32 22.47 20.03
C LEU A 33 -24.89 23.70 19.24
N ALA A 34 -23.71 23.66 18.61
CA ALA A 34 -23.25 24.76 17.77
C ALA A 34 -24.18 24.98 16.56
N SER A 35 -24.64 23.89 15.92
CA SER A 35 -25.57 23.94 14.79
C SER A 35 -26.92 24.51 15.18
N ALA A 36 -27.50 24.05 16.31
CA ALA A 36 -28.77 24.53 16.83
C ALA A 36 -28.74 26.02 17.20
N ASN A 37 -27.57 26.54 17.61
CA ASN A 37 -27.35 27.97 17.88
C ASN A 37 -26.98 28.79 16.62
N GLY A 38 -26.99 28.19 15.44
CA GLY A 38 -26.71 28.87 14.16
C GLY A 38 -25.22 29.00 13.81
N HIS A 39 -24.32 28.43 14.61
CA HIS A 39 -22.87 28.45 14.37
C HIS A 39 -22.43 27.30 13.47
N LYS A 40 -22.85 27.33 12.20
CA LYS A 40 -22.61 26.23 11.24
C LYS A 40 -21.12 25.93 11.00
N GLY A 41 -20.26 26.95 10.94
CA GLY A 41 -18.81 26.77 10.77
C GLY A 41 -18.16 26.05 11.96
N ILE A 42 -18.54 26.45 13.18
CA ILE A 42 -18.06 25.81 14.43
C ILE A 42 -18.60 24.37 14.52
N ALA A 43 -19.85 24.15 14.14
CA ALA A 43 -20.44 22.81 14.11
C ALA A 43 -19.69 21.89 13.15
N GLY A 44 -19.38 22.37 11.94
CA GLY A 44 -18.57 21.64 10.96
C GLY A 44 -17.18 21.30 11.50
N TYR A 45 -16.48 22.29 12.07
CA TYR A 45 -15.16 22.08 12.66
C TYR A 45 -15.16 21.07 13.82
N LEU A 46 -16.18 21.11 14.70
CA LEU A 46 -16.32 20.16 15.80
C LEU A 46 -16.64 18.74 15.29
N ALA A 47 -17.49 18.62 14.27
CA ALA A 47 -17.79 17.34 13.64
C ALA A 47 -16.56 16.72 12.98
N GLU A 48 -15.78 17.52 12.26
CA GLU A 48 -14.51 17.10 11.66
C GLU A 48 -13.51 16.68 12.74
N SER A 49 -13.34 17.49 13.79
CA SER A 49 -12.44 17.18 14.91
C SER A 49 -12.83 15.86 15.60
N PHE A 50 -14.12 15.59 15.75
CA PHE A 50 -14.62 14.31 16.27
C PHE A 50 -14.30 13.13 15.36
N LEU A 51 -14.50 13.26 14.06
CA LEU A 51 -14.17 12.21 13.10
C LEU A 51 -12.67 11.92 13.05
N SER A 52 -11.84 12.96 13.05
CA SER A 52 -10.38 12.82 13.10
C SER A 52 -9.93 12.08 14.36
N ALA A 53 -10.47 12.43 15.54
CA ALA A 53 -10.15 11.74 16.78
C ALA A 53 -10.64 10.27 16.79
N GLN A 54 -11.80 9.99 16.19
CA GLN A 54 -12.32 8.63 16.02
C GLN A 54 -11.41 7.79 15.11
N LEU A 55 -10.96 8.36 13.98
CA LEU A 55 -10.07 7.68 13.04
C LEU A 55 -8.72 7.37 13.69
N GLU A 56 -8.15 8.32 14.43
CA GLU A 56 -6.89 8.11 15.18
C GLU A 56 -7.03 6.98 16.21
N SER A 57 -8.15 6.93 16.95
CA SER A 57 -8.47 5.85 17.90
C SER A 57 -8.58 4.49 17.20
N ILE A 58 -9.20 4.43 16.02
CA ILE A 58 -9.33 3.20 15.22
C ILE A 58 -7.95 2.74 14.69
N ASP A 59 -7.11 3.66 14.22
CA ASP A 59 -5.78 3.35 13.70
C ASP A 59 -4.84 2.83 14.81
N LEU A 60 -4.87 3.47 15.98
CA LEU A 60 -4.17 2.99 17.18
C LEU A 60 -4.64 1.59 17.61
N LYS A 61 -5.94 1.31 17.52
CA LYS A 61 -6.49 -0.02 17.82
C LYS A 61 -6.03 -1.08 16.82
N ARG A 62 -5.81 -0.71 15.55
CA ARG A 62 -5.24 -1.61 14.52
C ARG A 62 -3.76 -1.88 14.76
N GLY A 63 -2.99 -0.88 15.21
CA GLY A 63 -1.57 -1.02 15.53
C GLY A 63 -1.27 -1.85 16.78
N ALA A 64 -2.17 -1.88 17.77
CA ALA A 64 -1.95 -2.60 19.03
C ALA A 64 -2.33 -4.11 18.99
N GLY A 65 -3.05 -4.57 17.96
CA GLY A 65 -3.61 -5.93 17.92
C GLY A 65 -3.01 -6.87 16.87
N GLU A 66 -2.30 -6.38 15.85
CA GLU A 66 -1.99 -7.19 14.67
C GLU A 66 -0.55 -6.97 14.19
N SER A 67 0.43 -7.33 15.03
CA SER A 67 1.84 -7.44 14.61
C SER A 67 2.15 -8.82 14.00
N PHE A 68 1.38 -9.30 13.03
CA PHE A 68 1.81 -10.45 12.24
C PHE A 68 1.45 -10.27 10.76
N GLY A 69 2.45 -9.78 10.04
CA GLY A 69 2.66 -10.19 8.67
C GLY A 69 2.05 -9.28 7.61
N THR A 70 2.92 -8.46 7.03
CA THR A 70 3.16 -8.58 5.59
C THR A 70 2.01 -8.12 4.67
N LYS A 71 2.19 -6.89 4.17
CA LYS A 71 2.07 -6.50 2.75
C LYS A 71 0.66 -6.24 2.15
N VAL A 72 0.52 -5.01 1.64
CA VAL A 72 -0.01 -4.70 0.28
C VAL A 72 -1.53 -4.60 0.11
N VAL A 73 -2.32 -4.30 1.15
CA VAL A 73 -3.78 -4.08 0.99
C VAL A 73 -4.24 -2.81 1.71
N GLN A 74 -3.77 -1.65 1.24
CA GLN A 74 -4.53 -0.41 1.36
C GLN A 74 -5.69 -0.49 0.34
N ARG A 75 -6.69 -1.31 0.65
CA ARG A 75 -7.83 -1.57 -0.21
C ARG A 75 -9.09 -1.49 0.66
N VAL A 76 -10.01 -0.61 0.25
CA VAL A 76 -11.47 -0.69 0.46
C VAL A 76 -12.11 0.01 1.69
N GLN A 77 -11.40 0.72 2.57
CA GLN A 77 -12.05 1.38 3.74
C GLN A 77 -12.64 2.80 3.47
N GLU A 78 -13.09 3.11 2.25
CA GLU A 78 -13.93 4.30 1.98
C GLU A 78 -15.31 3.91 1.44
N GLN A 79 -15.65 2.62 1.49
CA GLN A 79 -17.02 2.20 1.29
C GLN A 79 -17.75 2.39 2.62
N ASN A 80 -18.82 3.20 2.58
CA ASN A 80 -19.96 3.16 3.50
C ASN A 80 -19.97 4.18 4.65
N THR A 81 -20.18 5.46 4.34
CA THR A 81 -21.11 6.29 5.14
C THR A 81 -21.89 7.26 4.25
N ALA A 82 -23.21 7.07 4.27
CA ALA A 82 -24.28 8.02 3.94
C ALA A 82 -24.70 8.19 2.45
N GLN A 83 -25.58 7.28 2.05
CA GLN A 83 -26.78 7.62 1.27
C GLN A 83 -27.47 8.86 1.87
N LEU A 84 -27.48 10.01 1.20
CA LEU A 84 -28.55 11.01 1.29
C LEU A 84 -28.57 11.87 0.01
N ASN A 85 -29.72 11.85 -0.70
CA ASN A 85 -30.23 12.79 -1.74
C ASN A 85 -30.24 12.29 -3.20
N ASN A 86 -31.43 11.86 -3.62
CA ASN A 86 -31.70 10.79 -4.60
C ASN A 86 -31.73 11.17 -6.10
N GLU A 87 -31.10 12.25 -6.56
CA GLU A 87 -31.12 12.61 -8.00
C GLU A 87 -29.72 13.03 -8.55
N GLY A 88 -28.82 13.51 -7.69
CA GLY A 88 -27.44 13.88 -8.06
C GLY A 88 -26.38 12.78 -7.85
N ILE A 89 -26.72 11.74 -7.08
CA ILE A 89 -25.78 10.70 -6.63
C ILE A 89 -25.34 9.77 -7.78
N SER A 90 -26.19 9.54 -8.78
CA SER A 90 -25.89 8.63 -9.89
C SER A 90 -24.70 9.09 -10.73
N HIS A 91 -24.55 10.41 -10.94
CA HIS A 91 -23.43 10.97 -11.68
C HIS A 91 -22.15 10.92 -10.85
N GLU A 92 -22.21 11.19 -9.55
CA GLU A 92 -21.03 11.13 -8.67
C GLU A 92 -20.52 9.68 -8.49
N LEU A 93 -21.42 8.71 -8.33
CA LEU A 93 -21.06 7.28 -8.30
C LEU A 93 -20.44 6.83 -9.63
N SER A 94 -21.04 7.20 -10.77
CA SER A 94 -20.51 6.90 -12.10
C SER A 94 -19.12 7.51 -12.33
N LEU A 95 -18.88 8.73 -11.85
CA LEU A 95 -17.56 9.37 -11.90
C LEU A 95 -16.52 8.65 -11.02
N LYS A 96 -16.90 8.24 -9.80
CA LYS A 96 -16.03 7.47 -8.91
C LYS A 96 -15.67 6.11 -9.50
N ASP A 97 -16.65 5.42 -10.08
CA ASP A 97 -16.43 4.13 -10.75
C ASP A 97 -15.53 4.27 -11.99
N SER A 98 -15.74 5.33 -12.78
CA SER A 98 -14.89 5.65 -13.94
C SER A 98 -13.45 5.95 -13.53
N LEU A 99 -13.24 6.71 -12.45
CA LEU A 99 -11.91 7.03 -11.94
C LEU A 99 -11.21 5.77 -11.41
N ALA A 100 -11.93 4.92 -10.67
CA ALA A 100 -11.41 3.64 -10.21
C ALA A 100 -11.04 2.71 -11.38
N ALA A 101 -11.85 2.68 -12.44
CA ALA A 101 -11.58 1.93 -13.66
C ALA A 101 -10.30 2.41 -14.36
N VAL A 102 -10.10 3.73 -14.47
CA VAL A 102 -8.87 4.33 -15.04
C VAL A 102 -7.66 3.95 -14.20
N CYS A 103 -7.70 4.12 -12.88
CA CYS A 103 -6.59 3.74 -12.00
C CYS A 103 -6.22 2.26 -12.13
N ASN A 104 -7.23 1.37 -12.19
CA ASN A 104 -7.01 -0.06 -12.39
C ASN A 104 -6.39 -0.35 -13.76
N ALA A 105 -6.91 0.26 -14.82
CA ALA A 105 -6.36 0.12 -16.18
C ALA A 105 -4.90 0.58 -16.26
N THR A 106 -4.56 1.72 -15.65
CA THR A 106 -3.17 2.22 -15.57
C THR A 106 -2.28 1.24 -14.81
N GLN A 107 -2.75 0.71 -13.68
CA GLN A 107 -1.99 -0.28 -12.90
C GLN A 107 -1.79 -1.59 -13.69
N ALA A 108 -2.81 -2.06 -14.39
CA ALA A 108 -2.74 -3.24 -15.25
C ALA A 108 -1.75 -3.03 -16.40
N ALA A 109 -1.80 -1.88 -17.08
CA ALA A 109 -0.87 -1.52 -18.15
C ALA A 109 0.58 -1.48 -17.65
N ALA A 110 0.84 -0.91 -16.47
CA ALA A 110 2.16 -0.88 -15.86
C ALA A 110 2.71 -2.30 -15.61
N ARG A 111 1.88 -3.21 -15.09
CA ARG A 111 2.25 -4.62 -14.87
C ARG A 111 2.52 -5.35 -16.20
N ILE A 112 1.66 -5.16 -17.19
CA ILE A 112 1.82 -5.73 -18.54
C ILE A 112 3.15 -5.26 -19.15
N HIS A 113 3.44 -3.96 -19.12
CA HIS A 113 4.69 -3.41 -19.63
C HIS A 113 5.93 -3.96 -18.90
N GLN A 114 5.84 -4.14 -17.58
CA GLN A 114 6.92 -4.74 -16.81
C GLN A 114 7.20 -6.18 -17.26
N VAL A 115 6.17 -7.00 -17.42
CA VAL A 115 6.31 -8.39 -17.88
C VAL A 115 6.91 -8.43 -19.29
N PHE A 116 6.40 -7.61 -20.21
CA PHE A 116 6.93 -7.54 -21.58
C PHE A 116 8.38 -7.06 -21.63
N ARG A 117 8.79 -6.12 -20.78
CA ARG A 117 10.20 -5.69 -20.68
C ARG A 117 11.11 -6.86 -20.30
N VAL A 118 10.73 -7.64 -19.28
CA VAL A 118 11.52 -8.80 -18.83
C VAL A 118 11.53 -9.89 -19.91
N GLN A 119 10.37 -10.22 -20.50
CA GLN A 119 10.27 -11.25 -21.52
C GLN A 119 11.03 -10.86 -22.80
N SER A 120 10.94 -9.60 -23.24
CA SER A 120 11.68 -9.09 -24.39
C SER A 120 13.18 -9.19 -24.16
N PHE A 121 13.65 -8.81 -22.96
CA PHE A 121 15.06 -8.95 -22.59
C PHE A 121 15.52 -10.41 -22.66
N GLN A 122 14.75 -11.34 -22.06
CA GLN A 122 15.07 -12.78 -22.12
C GLN A 122 15.12 -13.32 -23.55
N ARG A 123 14.19 -12.91 -24.42
CA ARG A 123 14.22 -13.31 -25.84
C ARG A 123 15.44 -12.79 -26.59
N LYS A 124 15.87 -11.56 -26.31
CA LYS A 124 17.11 -11.01 -26.90
C LYS A 124 18.33 -11.82 -26.48
N GLN A 125 18.44 -12.12 -25.18
CA GLN A 125 19.51 -12.96 -24.63
C GLN A 125 19.53 -14.36 -25.29
N GLN A 126 18.35 -14.97 -25.51
CA GLN A 126 18.26 -16.27 -26.20
C GLN A 126 18.64 -16.19 -27.68
N LYS A 127 18.27 -15.11 -28.38
CA LYS A 127 18.65 -14.94 -29.80
C LYS A 127 20.15 -14.74 -29.95
N GLU A 128 20.77 -13.94 -29.09
CA GLU A 128 22.23 -13.74 -29.05
C GLU A 128 22.95 -15.05 -28.72
N TYR A 129 22.44 -15.82 -27.75
CA TYR A 129 22.98 -17.15 -27.44
C TYR A 129 22.82 -18.15 -28.60
N VAL A 130 21.71 -18.11 -29.35
CA VAL A 130 21.49 -18.99 -30.51
C VAL A 130 22.32 -18.56 -31.73
N ASP A 131 22.63 -17.27 -31.87
CA ASP A 131 23.54 -16.74 -32.89
C ASP A 131 25.00 -17.10 -32.58
N GLU A 132 25.41 -17.05 -31.30
CA GLU A 132 26.70 -17.57 -30.82
C GLU A 132 26.81 -19.11 -30.84
N LYS A 133 25.70 -19.85 -30.94
CA LYS A 133 25.69 -21.33 -31.03
C LYS A 133 26.11 -21.87 -32.39
N PHE A 134 26.26 -21.02 -33.41
CA PHE A 134 27.03 -21.36 -34.62
C PHE A 134 28.52 -20.96 -34.51
N GLY A 135 28.96 -20.46 -33.36
CA GLY A 135 30.32 -20.00 -33.09
C GLY A 135 30.96 -20.61 -31.83
N ILE A 136 30.48 -21.74 -31.31
CA ILE A 136 31.24 -22.48 -30.29
C ILE A 136 32.43 -23.12 -31.02
N SER A 137 33.57 -22.43 -31.00
CA SER A 137 34.86 -22.98 -31.40
C SER A 137 35.07 -24.31 -30.66
N ASP A 138 35.37 -25.37 -31.42
CA ASP A 138 35.47 -26.77 -30.97
C ASP A 138 36.29 -26.97 -29.69
N GLU A 139 37.21 -26.05 -29.38
CA GLU A 139 38.04 -26.08 -28.18
C GLU A 139 37.25 -25.98 -26.86
N GLN A 140 36.16 -25.21 -26.84
CA GLN A 140 35.33 -25.06 -25.63
C GLN A 140 34.40 -26.25 -25.41
N ALA A 141 33.94 -26.89 -26.49
CA ALA A 141 33.14 -28.12 -26.42
C ALA A 141 33.96 -29.28 -25.85
N LEU A 142 35.22 -29.42 -26.26
CA LEU A 142 36.13 -30.43 -25.74
C LEU A 142 36.48 -30.20 -24.26
N SER A 143 36.66 -28.94 -23.85
CA SER A 143 36.89 -28.59 -22.44
C SER A 143 35.70 -28.97 -21.54
N LEU A 144 34.46 -28.74 -22.00
CA LEU A 144 33.27 -29.12 -21.25
C LEU A 144 33.14 -30.65 -21.08
N ILE A 145 33.44 -31.42 -22.14
CA ILE A 145 33.44 -32.89 -22.08
C ILE A 145 34.56 -33.40 -21.15
N ALA A 146 35.74 -32.78 -21.17
CA ALA A 146 36.86 -33.16 -20.30
C ALA A 146 36.59 -32.86 -18.82
N VAL A 147 35.87 -31.78 -18.50
CA VAL A 147 35.45 -31.45 -17.12
C VAL A 147 34.39 -32.43 -16.63
N ASN A 148 33.43 -32.78 -17.49
CA ASN A 148 32.31 -33.65 -17.12
C ASN A 148 32.70 -35.15 -17.04
N ALA A 149 33.77 -35.56 -17.72
CA ALA A 149 34.33 -36.90 -17.59
C ALA A 149 35.09 -37.12 -16.26
N LYS A 150 35.52 -36.04 -15.60
CA LYS A 150 36.29 -36.11 -14.33
C LYS A 150 35.43 -36.10 -13.07
N SER A 151 34.14 -35.79 -13.15
CA SER A 151 33.27 -35.65 -11.97
C SER A 151 32.60 -36.95 -11.49
N HIS A 152 32.80 -38.09 -12.18
CA HIS A 152 32.25 -39.39 -11.78
C HIS A 152 33.22 -40.28 -10.97
N LYS A 153 34.12 -39.68 -10.16
CA LYS A 153 34.88 -40.42 -9.14
C LYS A 153 34.76 -39.73 -7.78
N SER A 154 33.80 -40.23 -7.02
CA SER A 154 33.79 -40.42 -5.55
C SER A 154 34.83 -39.68 -4.71
N GLY A 155 34.34 -38.94 -3.71
CA GLY A 155 34.89 -39.06 -2.35
C GLY A 155 35.36 -37.76 -1.67
N GLN A 156 34.59 -37.36 -0.64
CA GLN A 156 35.01 -36.77 0.64
C GLN A 156 35.69 -35.38 0.67
N ARG A 157 35.12 -34.50 1.53
CA ARG A 157 35.68 -33.43 2.40
C ARG A 157 36.75 -32.49 1.80
N ASP A 158 36.77 -31.18 2.01
CA ASP A 158 36.54 -30.39 3.23
C ASP A 158 36.38 -28.91 2.78
N GLU A 159 35.67 -28.10 3.56
CA GLU A 159 35.78 -26.63 3.53
C GLU A 159 37.23 -26.19 3.82
N PRO A 160 37.78 -25.06 3.31
CA PRO A 160 37.25 -23.74 3.67
C PRO A 160 37.39 -22.60 2.63
N VAL A 161 36.46 -21.65 2.77
CA VAL A 161 36.60 -20.18 2.67
C VAL A 161 37.99 -19.64 2.26
N HIS A 162 38.04 -18.77 1.23
CA HIS A 162 39.03 -17.67 1.00
C HIS A 162 39.58 -17.48 -0.44
N VAL A 163 39.00 -18.07 -1.48
CA VAL A 163 39.47 -17.79 -2.88
C VAL A 163 39.08 -16.39 -3.39
N ALA A 164 38.09 -15.72 -2.78
CA ALA A 164 37.65 -14.40 -3.23
C ALA A 164 38.61 -13.24 -2.88
N ALA A 165 39.59 -13.44 -1.99
CA ALA A 165 40.41 -12.35 -1.44
C ALA A 165 41.69 -11.98 -2.23
N THR A 166 42.09 -12.76 -3.24
CA THR A 166 43.37 -12.56 -3.95
C THR A 166 43.28 -11.80 -5.27
N ARG A 167 42.10 -11.30 -5.65
CA ARG A 167 41.89 -10.62 -6.95
C ARG A 167 41.97 -9.09 -6.92
N ILE A 168 42.27 -8.47 -5.78
CA ILE A 168 42.41 -7.01 -5.65
C ILE A 168 43.83 -6.71 -5.17
N GLN A 169 44.81 -6.92 -6.05
CA GLN A 169 46.09 -6.20 -6.08
C GLN A 169 46.97 -6.79 -7.19
N ASN A 170 46.91 -6.18 -8.37
CA ASN A 170 48.04 -5.78 -9.21
C ASN A 170 47.51 -5.10 -10.47
#